data_AF-A0A2A9CML7-F1
#
_entry.id   AF-A0A2A9CML7-F1
#
_cell.length_a   1.000
_cell.length_b   1.000
_cell.length_c   1.000
_cell.angle_alpha   90.00
_cell.angle_beta   90.00
_cell.angle_gamma   90.00
#
_symmetry.space_group_name_H-M   'P 1'
#
loop_
_entity.id
_entity.type
_entity.pdbx_description
1 polymer ?
#
loop_
_entity_poly.entity_id
_entity_poly.type
_entity_poly.pdbx_seq_one_letter_code
_entity_poly.pdbx_strand_id
1 'polypeptide(L)'
;MTTEVTAKQGSARVAVQRFGTFLSGMIMPNIPALIAWGIVTMFFIGVGFTPNADISTIVGPFIHYLLPILIAYTGGHMVYGVRGAVVATIGTFGAIAGSDLLIANVNAAALKEWLDAGKAAADFKELGQIHMFIGAMIMAPIAAYSMKWLDGLWEDKIKPGLEMLVNMFSAGIWGFVLMLFGFYPIAWLVNGIMSGLGSAVNWLVANNLLPLTSIIIEPAKVFFLNNAINHGVLTPLGLQQTAESGHSILFLLEANPGPGVGLLLAFTFFGIGAARASAPGAAFIQFVGGIHEVYFPYALMKPALILALIGGGMTGVTTNMLLGGALRAPAAPGSILAVIAQIAPGAYFAVLLSVVLSAAVTFVLSWLILRSTRKRDLEAEAAGADTFGAAISQTEANKGKSSEALAGLRAAGRTGEIKAIVFACDAGMGSSAMGASVLRKKIKDAGFADVTVVNKAIASLEDNFDLVVTHRDLAERAAAKTPSAVHVSVANFIGAPEYDQVVEMVKEASVAH
;
A
#
# COMPACT_ATOMS: atom_id res chain seq x y z
N MET A 1 34.31 -14.00 21.36
CA MET A 1 32.90 -13.61 21.46
C MET A 1 32.76 -12.24 20.82
N THR A 2 32.40 -12.19 19.55
CA THR A 2 32.08 -10.94 18.84
C THR A 2 30.61 -10.65 19.06
N THR A 3 30.32 -9.67 19.91
CA THR A 3 28.98 -9.12 20.11
C THR A 3 28.48 -8.52 18.80
N GLU A 4 27.53 -9.18 18.14
CA GLU A 4 26.74 -8.57 17.07
C GLU A 4 25.92 -7.43 17.69
N VAL A 5 26.24 -6.21 17.28
CA VAL A 5 25.42 -5.04 17.57
C VAL A 5 24.21 -5.12 16.64
N THR A 6 23.09 -5.66 17.14
CA THR A 6 21.80 -5.52 16.48
C THR A 6 21.44 -4.02 16.49
N ALA A 7 21.55 -3.38 15.32
CA ALA A 7 21.13 -2.01 15.14
C ALA A 7 19.63 -1.90 15.47
N LYS A 8 19.30 -1.23 16.58
CA LYS A 8 17.91 -0.84 16.90
C LYS A 8 17.36 -0.06 15.70
N GLN A 9 16.37 -0.64 15.01
CA GLN A 9 15.57 0.10 14.03
C GLN A 9 15.01 1.36 14.72
N GLY A 10 15.25 2.54 14.13
CA GLY A 10 14.89 3.82 14.74
C GLY A 10 13.38 3.96 14.97
N SER A 11 12.97 4.31 16.20
CA SER A 11 11.56 4.38 16.62
C SER A 11 10.71 5.32 15.76
N ALA A 12 11.30 6.39 15.22
CA ALA A 12 10.62 7.35 14.37
C ALA A 12 10.12 6.73 13.05
N ARG A 13 10.94 5.90 12.40
CA ARG A 13 10.56 5.23 11.15
C ARG A 13 9.38 4.27 11.36
N VAL A 14 9.44 3.50 12.45
CA VAL A 14 8.35 2.58 12.83
C VAL A 14 7.06 3.33 13.12
N ALA A 15 7.13 4.52 13.76
CA ALA A 15 5.97 5.36 14.00
C ALA A 15 5.33 5.84 12.69
N VAL A 16 6.13 6.32 11.73
CA VAL A 16 5.63 6.76 10.41
C VAL A 16 5.00 5.59 9.64
N GLN A 17 5.60 4.40 9.69
CA GLN A 17 5.04 3.20 9.05
C GLN A 17 3.73 2.74 9.68
N ARG A 18 3.61 2.77 11.01
CA ARG A 18 2.35 2.48 11.71
C ARG A 18 1.27 3.49 11.33
N PHE A 19 1.63 4.77 11.25
CA PHE A 19 0.74 5.83 10.82
C PHE A 19 0.28 5.63 9.37
N GLY A 20 1.19 5.36 8.43
CA GLY A 20 0.85 5.06 7.03
C GLY A 20 -0.03 3.83 6.86
N THR A 21 0.26 2.76 7.62
CA THR A 21 -0.59 1.55 7.66
C THR A 21 -1.99 1.86 8.17
N PHE A 22 -2.11 2.71 9.21
CA PHE A 22 -3.40 3.16 9.73
C PHE A 22 -4.19 3.92 8.66
N LEU A 23 -3.58 4.92 8.01
CA LEU A 23 -4.22 5.69 6.93
C LEU A 23 -4.68 4.81 5.77
N SER A 24 -3.86 3.83 5.39
CA SER A 24 -4.23 2.86 4.34
C SER A 24 -5.42 2.01 4.76
N GLY A 25 -5.46 1.57 6.02
CA GLY A 25 -6.59 0.83 6.58
C GLY A 25 -7.90 1.60 6.50
N MET A 26 -7.85 2.94 6.50
CA MET A 26 -9.03 3.78 6.33
C MET A 26 -9.51 3.88 4.88
N ILE A 27 -8.62 3.72 3.88
CA ILE A 27 -8.96 3.88 2.46
C ILE A 27 -9.18 2.55 1.75
N MET A 28 -8.34 1.54 2.02
CA MET A 28 -8.38 0.27 1.27
C MET A 28 -9.76 -0.40 1.28
N PRO A 29 -10.47 -0.51 2.42
CA PRO A 29 -11.83 -1.06 2.43
C PRO A 29 -12.84 -0.24 1.61
N ASN A 30 -12.54 1.03 1.34
CA ASN A 30 -13.37 1.97 0.59
C ASN A 30 -12.97 2.10 -0.89
N ILE A 31 -11.98 1.34 -1.37
CA ILE A 31 -11.59 1.28 -2.80
C ILE A 31 -12.79 0.97 -3.72
N PRO A 32 -13.72 0.05 -3.39
CA PRO A 32 -14.90 -0.17 -4.24
C PRO A 32 -15.73 1.09 -4.48
N ALA A 33 -15.84 1.98 -3.49
CA ALA A 33 -16.55 3.26 -3.63
C ALA A 33 -15.78 4.23 -4.53
N LEU A 34 -14.45 4.30 -4.40
CA LEU A 34 -13.59 5.10 -5.27
C LEU A 34 -13.66 4.63 -6.73
N ILE A 35 -13.67 3.31 -6.96
CA ILE A 35 -13.84 2.71 -8.29
C ILE A 35 -15.21 3.06 -8.87
N ALA A 36 -16.28 2.88 -8.09
CA ALA A 36 -17.64 3.21 -8.52
C ALA A 36 -17.75 4.69 -8.91
N TRP A 37 -17.22 5.59 -8.08
CA TRP A 37 -17.15 7.02 -8.39
C TRP A 37 -16.38 7.28 -9.70
N GLY A 38 -15.19 6.68 -9.86
CA GLY A 38 -14.38 6.83 -11.06
C GLY A 38 -15.10 6.36 -12.33
N ILE A 39 -15.87 5.26 -12.26
CA ILE A 39 -16.69 4.76 -13.38
C ILE A 39 -17.80 5.76 -13.72
N VAL A 40 -18.52 6.27 -12.72
CA VAL A 40 -19.59 7.25 -12.97
C VAL A 40 -19.02 8.51 -13.62
N THR A 41 -17.90 9.01 -13.09
CA THR A 41 -17.17 10.16 -13.65
C THR A 41 -16.70 9.87 -15.09
N MET A 42 -16.17 8.68 -15.34
CA MET A 42 -15.65 8.28 -16.65
C MET A 42 -16.72 8.22 -17.75
N PHE A 43 -17.92 7.75 -17.43
CA PHE A 43 -18.98 7.54 -18.41
C PHE A 43 -19.88 8.76 -18.56
N PHE A 44 -20.35 9.36 -17.46
CA PHE A 44 -21.56 10.18 -17.50
C PHE A 44 -21.32 11.69 -17.42
N ILE A 45 -20.13 12.17 -17.08
CA ILE A 45 -19.83 13.61 -17.12
C ILE A 45 -19.83 14.12 -18.58
N GLY A 46 -19.84 15.45 -18.77
CA GLY A 46 -19.90 16.06 -20.11
C GLY A 46 -18.79 15.61 -21.08
N VAL A 47 -17.60 15.28 -20.56
CA VAL A 47 -16.45 14.76 -21.33
C VAL A 47 -16.31 13.23 -21.25
N GLY A 48 -17.29 12.54 -20.67
CA GLY A 48 -17.30 11.09 -20.50
C GLY A 48 -17.63 10.34 -21.79
N PHE A 49 -17.54 9.00 -21.75
CA PHE A 49 -17.81 8.15 -22.92
C PHE A 49 -19.28 8.17 -23.36
N THR A 50 -20.21 8.25 -22.42
CA THR A 50 -21.66 8.29 -22.65
C THR A 50 -22.28 9.37 -21.77
N PRO A 51 -22.05 10.67 -22.07
CA PRO A 51 -22.47 11.77 -21.22
C PRO A 51 -23.97 11.73 -20.91
N ASN A 52 -24.32 11.93 -19.65
CA ASN A 52 -25.70 11.99 -19.20
C ASN A 52 -25.81 13.01 -18.06
N ALA A 53 -26.48 14.14 -18.32
CA ALA A 53 -26.57 15.25 -17.39
C ALA A 53 -27.21 14.83 -16.06
N ASP A 54 -28.29 14.04 -16.10
CA ASP A 54 -29.02 13.61 -14.90
C ASP A 54 -28.15 12.70 -14.02
N ILE A 55 -27.50 11.69 -14.60
CA ILE A 55 -26.63 10.76 -13.86
C ILE A 55 -25.36 11.48 -13.35
N SER A 56 -24.84 12.44 -14.10
CA SER A 56 -23.63 13.19 -13.71
C SER A 56 -23.79 13.94 -12.39
N THR A 57 -25.02 14.28 -12.00
CA THR A 57 -25.30 14.95 -10.72
C THR A 57 -24.86 14.16 -9.50
N ILE A 58 -24.70 12.83 -9.63
CA ILE A 58 -24.23 11.95 -8.54
C ILE A 58 -22.75 12.22 -8.21
N VAL A 59 -21.93 12.62 -9.19
CA VAL A 59 -20.47 12.71 -9.07
C VAL A 59 -20.05 13.62 -7.92
N GLY A 60 -20.66 14.80 -7.81
CA GLY A 60 -20.35 15.82 -6.80
C GLY A 60 -20.66 15.36 -5.36
N PRO A 61 -21.91 15.03 -5.03
CA PRO A 61 -22.25 14.53 -3.69
C PRO A 61 -21.49 13.25 -3.29
N PHE A 62 -21.17 12.39 -4.26
CA PHE A 62 -20.43 11.15 -4.01
C PHE A 62 -19.00 11.44 -3.54
N ILE A 63 -18.26 12.32 -4.24
CA ILE A 63 -16.90 12.68 -3.83
C ILE A 63 -16.86 13.58 -2.60
N HIS A 64 -17.83 14.48 -2.47
CA HIS A 64 -17.81 15.51 -1.46
C HIS A 64 -18.35 15.03 -0.10
N TYR A 65 -19.41 14.20 -0.09
CA TYR A 65 -19.99 13.66 1.14
C TYR A 65 -19.65 12.18 1.35
N LEU A 66 -20.03 11.31 0.41
CA LEU A 66 -20.01 9.87 0.64
C LEU A 66 -18.60 9.33 0.91
N LEU A 67 -17.63 9.67 0.08
CA LEU A 67 -16.27 9.14 0.21
C LEU A 67 -15.57 9.56 1.52
N PRO A 68 -15.53 10.86 1.92
CA PRO A 68 -14.98 11.26 3.21
C PRO A 68 -15.69 10.60 4.40
N ILE A 69 -17.03 10.48 4.35
CA ILE A 69 -17.82 9.84 5.40
C ILE A 69 -17.46 8.36 5.56
N LEU A 70 -17.34 7.62 4.45
CA LEU A 70 -16.94 6.22 4.49
C LEU A 70 -15.55 6.03 5.09
N ILE A 71 -14.60 6.89 4.72
CA ILE A 71 -13.25 6.88 5.28
C ILE A 71 -13.27 7.15 6.78
N ALA A 72 -14.05 8.15 7.21
CA ALA A 72 -14.22 8.47 8.63
C ALA A 72 -14.86 7.31 9.41
N TYR A 73 -15.88 6.69 8.84
CA TYR A 73 -16.55 5.52 9.40
C TYR A 73 -15.56 4.36 9.58
N THR A 74 -14.82 4.00 8.53
CA THR A 74 -13.83 2.91 8.59
C THR A 74 -12.73 3.21 9.61
N GLY A 75 -12.18 4.42 9.63
CA GLY A 75 -11.14 4.78 10.60
C GLY A 75 -11.66 4.80 12.04
N GLY A 76 -12.86 5.32 12.27
CA GLY A 76 -13.48 5.30 13.59
C GLY A 76 -13.77 3.87 14.06
N HIS A 77 -14.20 3.01 13.13
CA HIS A 77 -14.44 1.59 13.37
C HIS A 77 -13.17 0.84 13.77
N MET A 78 -12.05 1.12 13.09
CA MET A 78 -10.75 0.51 13.41
C MET A 78 -10.27 0.80 14.84
N VAL A 79 -10.66 1.94 15.42
CA VAL A 79 -10.20 2.38 16.75
C VAL A 79 -11.18 1.98 17.85
N TYR A 80 -12.49 2.18 17.63
CA TYR A 80 -13.50 1.98 18.67
C TYR A 80 -14.84 1.42 18.14
N GLY A 81 -14.75 0.54 17.14
CA GLY A 81 -15.90 -0.17 16.56
C GLY A 81 -17.01 0.76 16.07
N VAL A 82 -18.24 0.28 16.08
CA VAL A 82 -19.39 1.01 15.53
C VAL A 82 -19.59 2.37 16.21
N ARG A 83 -19.33 2.48 17.53
CA ARG A 83 -19.46 3.74 18.27
C ARG A 83 -18.48 4.79 17.74
N GLY A 84 -17.20 4.43 17.63
CA GLY A 84 -16.19 5.29 17.03
C GLY A 84 -16.53 5.68 15.60
N ALA A 85 -17.05 4.75 14.81
CA ALA A 85 -17.42 4.96 13.41
C ALA A 85 -18.53 6.02 13.24
N VAL A 86 -19.60 5.92 14.04
CA VAL A 86 -20.73 6.86 14.00
C VAL A 86 -20.29 8.26 14.41
N VAL A 87 -19.58 8.37 15.52
CA VAL A 87 -19.14 9.67 16.06
C VAL A 87 -18.11 10.33 15.13
N ALA A 88 -17.20 9.55 14.55
CA ALA A 88 -16.26 10.02 13.52
C ALA A 88 -16.98 10.56 12.28
N THR A 89 -18.03 9.88 11.83
CA THR A 89 -18.86 10.30 10.71
C THR A 89 -19.53 11.64 10.98
N ILE A 90 -20.14 11.79 12.17
CA ILE A 90 -20.79 13.03 12.60
C ILE A 90 -19.79 14.20 12.65
N GLY A 91 -18.62 13.97 13.25
CA GLY A 91 -17.55 14.96 13.31
C GLY A 91 -17.03 15.38 11.93
N THR A 92 -16.84 14.41 11.04
CA THR A 92 -16.40 14.65 9.66
C THR A 92 -17.44 15.42 8.85
N PHE A 93 -18.73 15.13 9.05
CA PHE A 93 -19.81 15.90 8.42
C PHE A 93 -19.78 17.37 8.85
N GLY A 94 -19.48 17.64 10.12
CA GLY A 94 -19.19 18.98 10.62
C GLY A 94 -18.04 19.64 9.86
N ALA A 95 -16.92 18.94 9.67
CA ALA A 95 -15.77 19.45 8.92
C ALA A 95 -16.09 19.76 7.45
N ILE A 96 -16.92 18.96 6.79
CA ILE A 96 -17.39 19.22 5.43
C ILE A 96 -18.18 20.54 5.39
N ALA A 97 -19.21 20.65 6.24
CA ALA A 97 -20.05 21.86 6.28
C ALA A 97 -19.26 23.12 6.67
N GLY A 98 -18.29 23.00 7.57
CA GLY A 98 -17.38 24.09 7.93
C GLY A 98 -16.49 24.50 6.76
N SER A 99 -16.02 23.53 5.96
CA SER A 99 -15.26 23.81 4.74
C SER A 99 -16.07 24.58 3.72
N ASP A 100 -17.31 24.14 3.49
CA ASP A 100 -18.21 24.76 2.52
C ASP A 100 -18.46 26.21 2.90
N LEU A 101 -18.65 26.47 4.21
CA LEU A 101 -18.78 27.84 4.71
C LEU A 101 -17.51 28.68 4.45
N LEU A 102 -16.32 28.13 4.73
CA LEU A 102 -15.06 28.84 4.48
C LEU A 102 -14.88 29.18 3.00
N ILE A 103 -15.11 28.23 2.10
CA ILE A 103 -15.00 28.45 0.65
C ILE A 103 -16.05 29.43 0.16
N ALA A 104 -17.30 29.34 0.63
CA ALA A 104 -18.35 30.29 0.29
C ALA A 104 -17.97 31.73 0.68
N ASN A 105 -17.38 31.91 1.87
CA ASN A 105 -16.89 33.22 2.32
C ASN A 105 -15.76 33.76 1.43
N VAL A 106 -14.82 32.89 1.02
CA VAL A 106 -13.73 33.27 0.10
C VAL A 106 -14.29 33.65 -1.27
N ASN A 107 -15.22 32.87 -1.81
CA ASN A 107 -15.88 33.15 -3.08
C ASN A 107 -16.66 34.47 -3.05
N ALA A 108 -17.38 34.75 -1.96
CA ALA A 108 -18.10 36.01 -1.80
C ALA A 108 -17.15 37.23 -1.76
N ALA A 109 -16.01 37.10 -1.06
CA ALA A 109 -14.99 38.15 -1.03
C ALA A 109 -14.34 38.35 -2.41
N ALA A 110 -13.95 37.27 -3.08
CA ALA A 110 -13.33 37.31 -4.40
C ALA A 110 -14.28 37.83 -5.49
N LEU A 111 -15.57 37.49 -5.42
CA LEU A 111 -16.59 38.04 -6.30
C LEU A 111 -16.73 39.55 -6.11
N LYS A 112 -16.72 40.02 -4.86
CA LYS A 112 -16.77 41.46 -4.58
C LYS A 112 -15.59 42.20 -5.22
N GLU A 113 -14.37 41.70 -5.01
CA GLU A 113 -13.17 42.28 -5.63
C GLU A 113 -13.22 42.24 -7.17
N TRP A 114 -13.75 41.16 -7.74
CA TRP A 114 -13.93 41.01 -9.18
C TRP A 114 -14.89 42.06 -9.77
N LEU A 115 -16.01 42.29 -9.10
CA LEU A 115 -16.99 43.31 -9.48
C LEU A 115 -16.44 44.72 -9.30
N ASP A 116 -15.71 44.97 -8.21
CA ASP A 116 -15.05 46.26 -7.95
C ASP A 116 -13.99 46.59 -9.03
N ALA A 117 -13.39 45.57 -9.66
CA ALA A 117 -12.52 45.71 -10.82
C ALA A 117 -13.26 45.98 -12.15
N GLY A 118 -14.59 46.17 -12.11
CA GLY A 118 -15.43 46.47 -13.27
C GLY A 118 -15.68 45.27 -14.19
N LYS A 119 -15.41 44.05 -13.73
CA LYS A 119 -15.60 42.82 -14.51
C LYS A 119 -17.01 42.27 -14.33
N ALA A 120 -17.53 41.59 -15.34
CA ALA A 120 -18.88 41.05 -15.29
C ALA A 120 -18.98 39.86 -14.31
N ALA A 121 -20.07 39.81 -13.52
CA ALA A 121 -20.34 38.70 -12.61
C ALA A 121 -20.39 37.34 -13.33
N ALA A 122 -20.91 37.32 -14.55
CA ALA A 122 -21.05 36.10 -15.36
C ALA A 122 -19.72 35.43 -15.72
N ASP A 123 -18.61 36.19 -15.68
CA ASP A 123 -17.27 35.69 -15.98
C ASP A 123 -16.51 35.23 -14.72
N PHE A 124 -17.08 35.42 -13.54
CA PHE A 124 -16.47 35.00 -12.29
C PHE A 124 -16.54 33.48 -12.12
N LYS A 125 -15.40 32.86 -11.83
CA LYS A 125 -15.31 31.43 -11.53
C LYS A 125 -15.11 31.25 -10.04
N GLU A 126 -16.11 30.68 -9.38
CA GLU A 126 -16.04 30.30 -7.98
C GLU A 126 -15.00 29.21 -7.75
N LEU A 127 -14.32 29.27 -6.60
CA LEU A 127 -13.49 28.17 -6.12
C LEU A 127 -14.36 26.95 -5.86
N GLY A 128 -13.86 25.79 -6.26
CA GLY A 128 -14.48 24.51 -5.98
C GLY A 128 -14.47 24.17 -4.49
N GLN A 129 -15.30 23.19 -4.11
CA GLN A 129 -15.34 22.69 -2.75
C GLN A 129 -14.06 21.90 -2.41
N ILE A 130 -13.63 21.97 -1.15
CA ILE A 130 -12.58 21.08 -0.64
C ILE A 130 -13.22 19.80 -0.11
N HIS A 131 -12.88 18.67 -0.72
CA HIS A 131 -13.35 17.37 -0.26
C HIS A 131 -12.56 16.92 0.98
N MET A 132 -13.27 16.66 2.10
CA MET A 132 -12.67 16.44 3.42
C MET A 132 -12.04 15.04 3.62
N PHE A 133 -11.24 14.56 2.67
CA PHE A 133 -10.47 13.32 2.81
C PHE A 133 -9.47 13.40 3.96
N ILE A 134 -8.64 14.45 3.99
CA ILE A 134 -7.69 14.69 5.10
C ILE A 134 -8.46 14.99 6.39
N GLY A 135 -9.57 15.75 6.30
CA GLY A 135 -10.45 16.00 7.43
C GLY A 135 -10.98 14.72 8.05
N ALA A 136 -11.44 13.76 7.25
CA ALA A 136 -11.88 12.44 7.70
C ALA A 136 -10.74 11.64 8.35
N MET A 137 -9.53 11.68 7.78
CA MET A 137 -8.35 11.01 8.33
C MET A 137 -7.91 11.54 9.68
N ILE A 138 -8.08 12.85 9.90
CA ILE A 138 -7.78 13.50 11.19
C ILE A 138 -8.94 13.26 12.17
N MET A 139 -10.19 13.42 11.73
CA MET A 139 -11.36 13.32 12.59
C MET A 139 -11.60 11.91 13.10
N ALA A 140 -11.37 10.88 12.30
CA ALA A 140 -11.63 9.51 12.70
C ALA A 140 -10.89 9.08 13.98
N PRO A 141 -9.55 9.22 14.10
CA PRO A 141 -8.86 8.88 15.33
C PRO A 141 -9.24 9.82 16.48
N ILE A 142 -9.38 11.13 16.25
CA ILE A 142 -9.76 12.09 17.29
C ILE A 142 -11.13 11.72 17.90
N ALA A 143 -12.11 11.48 17.04
CA ALA A 143 -13.46 11.13 17.44
C ALA A 143 -13.50 9.77 18.17
N ALA A 144 -12.85 8.75 17.63
CA ALA A 144 -12.90 7.42 18.21
C ALA A 144 -12.10 7.30 19.53
N TYR A 145 -10.92 7.90 19.62
CA TYR A 145 -10.15 7.90 20.88
C TYR A 145 -10.83 8.76 21.96
N SER A 146 -11.38 9.92 21.60
CA SER A 146 -12.12 10.74 22.57
C SER A 146 -13.41 10.07 23.02
N MET A 147 -14.12 9.35 22.12
CA MET A 147 -15.29 8.57 22.48
C MET A 147 -14.93 7.40 23.42
N LYS A 148 -13.83 6.69 23.13
CA LYS A 148 -13.32 5.62 23.99
C LYS A 148 -12.94 6.15 25.38
N TRP A 149 -12.30 7.31 25.43
CA TRP A 149 -11.98 7.97 26.69
C TRP A 149 -13.23 8.38 27.46
N LEU A 150 -14.24 8.95 26.78
CA LEU A 150 -15.49 9.37 27.39
C LEU A 150 -16.24 8.19 28.02
N ASP A 151 -16.37 7.07 27.30
CA ASP A 151 -17.04 5.88 27.80
C ASP A 151 -16.30 5.29 29.01
N GLY A 152 -14.97 5.31 29.01
CA GLY A 152 -14.13 4.86 30.13
C GLY A 152 -14.33 5.64 31.44
N LEU A 153 -14.90 6.85 31.42
CA LEU A 153 -15.16 7.62 32.65
C LEU A 153 -16.31 7.05 33.51
N TRP A 154 -17.20 6.27 32.89
CA TRP A 154 -18.44 5.76 33.50
C TRP A 154 -18.58 4.25 33.37
N GLU A 155 -17.54 3.58 32.85
CA GLU A 155 -17.42 2.12 32.84
C GLU A 155 -17.62 1.61 34.28
N ASP A 156 -18.48 0.59 34.43
CA ASP A 156 -18.94 0.02 35.69
C ASP A 156 -19.78 0.92 36.63
N LYS A 157 -20.08 2.16 36.23
CA LYS A 157 -20.96 3.07 37.00
C LYS A 157 -22.41 3.08 36.52
N ILE A 158 -22.67 2.49 35.35
CA ILE A 158 -24.00 2.47 34.74
C ILE A 158 -24.78 1.28 35.28
N LYS A 159 -26.03 1.51 35.70
CA LYS A 159 -26.90 0.44 36.19
C LYS A 159 -27.25 -0.52 35.04
N PRO A 160 -27.31 -1.84 35.29
CA PRO A 160 -27.77 -2.81 34.31
C PRO A 160 -29.12 -2.42 33.71
N GLY A 161 -29.24 -2.49 32.38
CA GLY A 161 -30.43 -2.10 31.63
C GLY A 161 -30.50 -0.62 31.20
N LEU A 162 -29.69 0.28 31.79
CA LEU A 162 -29.54 1.67 31.32
C LEU A 162 -28.36 1.86 30.37
N GLU A 163 -27.48 0.87 30.25
CA GLU A 163 -26.26 0.91 29.44
C GLU A 163 -26.53 1.36 28.00
N MET A 164 -27.48 0.74 27.31
CA MET A 164 -27.80 1.10 25.93
C MET A 164 -28.27 2.56 25.80
N LEU A 165 -29.07 3.04 26.75
CA LEU A 165 -29.57 4.42 26.75
C LEU A 165 -28.42 5.39 26.95
N VAL A 166 -27.61 5.20 28.00
CA VAL A 166 -26.45 6.04 28.29
C VAL A 166 -25.49 6.04 27.10
N ASN A 167 -25.24 4.86 26.53
CA ASN A 167 -24.37 4.67 25.38
C ASN A 167 -24.86 5.44 24.15
N MET A 168 -26.16 5.41 23.82
CA MET A 168 -26.68 6.14 22.66
C MET A 168 -26.69 7.65 22.88
N PHE A 169 -27.11 8.11 24.06
CA PHE A 169 -27.13 9.55 24.39
C PHE A 169 -25.72 10.14 24.49
N SER A 170 -24.76 9.43 25.10
CA SER A 170 -23.38 9.88 25.20
C SER A 170 -22.74 10.03 23.82
N ALA A 171 -22.91 9.04 22.94
CA ALA A 171 -22.42 9.09 21.57
C ALA A 171 -23.08 10.21 20.76
N GLY A 172 -24.38 10.45 20.94
CA GLY A 172 -25.09 11.54 20.26
C GLY A 172 -24.61 12.93 20.70
N ILE A 173 -24.53 13.17 22.02
CA ILE A 173 -24.08 14.45 22.58
C ILE A 173 -22.61 14.69 22.24
N TRP A 174 -21.76 13.68 22.37
CA TRP A 174 -20.35 13.80 22.03
C TRP A 174 -20.13 13.96 20.52
N GLY A 175 -20.93 13.25 19.70
CA GLY A 175 -21.00 13.45 18.27
C GLY A 175 -21.33 14.90 17.90
N PHE A 176 -22.29 15.53 18.58
CA PHE A 176 -22.60 16.95 18.37
C PHE A 176 -21.40 17.86 18.71
N VAL A 177 -20.72 17.63 19.84
CA VAL A 177 -19.51 18.38 20.20
C VAL A 177 -18.44 18.23 19.12
N LEU A 178 -18.21 16.99 18.65
CA LEU A 178 -17.24 16.70 17.60
C LEU A 178 -17.66 17.24 16.24
N MET A 179 -18.96 17.39 15.97
CA MET A 179 -19.46 18.08 14.78
C MET A 179 -19.03 19.55 14.80
N LEU A 180 -19.21 20.25 15.93
CA LEU A 180 -18.77 21.64 16.06
C LEU A 180 -17.24 21.75 16.00
N PHE A 181 -16.52 20.79 16.59
CA PHE A 181 -15.07 20.70 16.48
C PHE A 181 -14.60 20.46 15.04
N GLY A 182 -15.32 19.62 14.30
CA GLY A 182 -15.12 19.42 12.86
C GLY A 182 -15.33 20.74 12.11
N PHE A 183 -16.46 21.39 12.36
CA PHE A 183 -16.92 22.58 11.66
C PHE A 183 -15.99 23.77 11.78
N TYR A 184 -15.43 24.03 12.96
CA TYR A 184 -14.57 25.20 13.18
C TYR A 184 -13.07 24.83 13.09
N PRO A 185 -12.45 24.18 14.11
CA PRO A 185 -11.02 23.85 14.09
C PRO A 185 -10.56 23.06 12.87
N ILE A 186 -11.26 21.98 12.52
CA ILE A 186 -10.75 21.02 11.54
C ILE A 186 -10.94 21.54 10.12
N ALA A 187 -12.10 22.15 9.85
CA ALA A 187 -12.32 22.83 8.57
C ALA A 187 -11.22 23.88 8.33
N TRP A 188 -10.97 24.76 9.30
CA TRP A 188 -9.90 25.77 9.18
C TRP A 188 -8.53 25.14 8.94
N LEU A 189 -8.17 24.13 9.75
CA LEU A 189 -6.87 23.46 9.65
C LEU A 189 -6.68 22.81 8.28
N VAL A 190 -7.66 22.03 7.82
CA VAL A 190 -7.57 21.28 6.56
C VAL A 190 -7.56 22.22 5.36
N ASN A 191 -8.41 23.26 5.35
CA ASN A 191 -8.38 24.27 4.29
C ASN A 191 -7.01 24.97 4.20
N GLY A 192 -6.41 25.30 5.35
CA GLY A 192 -5.06 25.87 5.42
C GLY A 192 -3.99 24.91 4.87
N ILE A 193 -4.03 23.64 5.27
CA ILE A 193 -3.11 22.60 4.77
C ILE A 193 -3.26 22.43 3.26
N MET A 194 -4.50 22.32 2.75
CA MET A 194 -4.76 22.12 1.33
C MET A 194 -4.34 23.32 0.49
N SER A 195 -4.56 24.54 0.97
CA SER A 195 -4.06 25.75 0.31
C SER A 195 -2.53 25.78 0.22
N GLY A 196 -1.84 25.42 1.31
CA GLY A 196 -0.38 25.33 1.34
C GLY A 196 0.17 24.25 0.40
N LEU A 197 -0.39 23.04 0.46
CA LEU A 197 0.00 21.92 -0.40
C LEU A 197 -0.29 22.20 -1.88
N GLY A 198 -1.47 22.75 -2.19
CA GLY A 198 -1.84 23.16 -3.54
C GLY A 198 -0.89 24.21 -4.09
N SER A 199 -0.53 25.22 -3.28
CA SER A 199 0.45 26.25 -3.65
C SER A 199 1.84 25.65 -3.93
N ALA A 200 2.29 24.71 -3.10
CA ALA A 200 3.58 24.04 -3.30
C ALA A 200 3.60 23.19 -4.58
N VAL A 201 2.52 22.43 -4.86
CA VAL A 201 2.39 21.66 -6.10
C VAL A 201 2.34 22.59 -7.31
N ASN A 202 1.55 23.67 -7.25
CA ASN A 202 1.47 24.65 -8.33
C ASN A 202 2.83 25.29 -8.61
N TRP A 203 3.61 25.59 -7.57
CA TRP A 203 4.98 26.09 -7.72
C TRP A 203 5.89 25.06 -8.40
N LEU A 204 5.81 23.78 -8.03
CA LEU A 204 6.58 22.71 -8.68
C LEU A 204 6.22 22.56 -10.16
N VAL A 205 4.93 22.64 -10.49
CA VAL A 205 4.47 22.57 -11.89
C VAL A 205 4.93 23.80 -12.67
N ALA A 206 4.72 25.00 -12.14
CA ALA A 206 5.09 26.26 -12.81
C ALA A 206 6.59 26.38 -13.11
N ASN A 207 7.44 25.77 -12.28
CA ASN A 207 8.89 25.78 -12.45
C ASN A 207 9.43 24.50 -13.13
N ASN A 208 8.57 23.60 -13.62
CA ASN A 208 8.97 22.31 -14.21
C ASN A 208 9.81 21.42 -13.26
N LEU A 209 9.59 21.55 -11.95
CA LEU A 209 10.30 20.83 -10.89
C LEU A 209 9.55 19.60 -10.38
N LEU A 210 8.34 19.33 -10.90
CA LEU A 210 7.56 18.15 -10.53
C LEU A 210 8.36 16.82 -10.61
N PRO A 211 9.27 16.60 -11.57
CA PRO A 211 10.10 15.39 -11.59
C PRO A 211 10.91 15.16 -10.31
N LEU A 212 11.32 16.22 -9.60
CA LEU A 212 12.11 16.09 -8.37
C LEU A 212 11.33 15.39 -7.24
N THR A 213 10.00 15.33 -7.32
CA THR A 213 9.19 14.59 -6.35
C THR A 213 9.56 13.10 -6.30
N SER A 214 10.08 12.52 -7.39
CA SER A 214 10.54 11.13 -7.44
C SER A 214 11.71 10.84 -6.48
N ILE A 215 12.50 11.85 -6.12
CA ILE A 215 13.58 11.71 -5.12
C ILE A 215 13.02 11.32 -3.74
N ILE A 216 11.78 11.74 -3.44
CA ILE A 216 11.09 11.42 -2.20
C ILE A 216 10.21 10.18 -2.39
N ILE A 217 9.44 10.13 -3.48
CA ILE A 217 8.42 9.12 -3.70
C ILE A 217 9.04 7.73 -3.89
N GLU A 218 10.07 7.58 -4.71
CA GLU A 218 10.61 6.25 -5.04
C GLU A 218 11.27 5.56 -3.83
N PRO A 219 12.11 6.23 -3.01
CA PRO A 219 12.57 5.65 -1.75
C PRO A 219 11.41 5.37 -0.78
N ALA A 220 10.44 6.28 -0.69
CA ALA A 220 9.28 6.10 0.17
C ALA A 220 8.49 4.82 -0.19
N LYS A 221 8.32 4.51 -1.48
CA LYS A 221 7.71 3.25 -1.94
C LYS A 221 8.46 2.03 -1.41
N VAL A 222 9.77 1.96 -1.63
CA VAL A 222 10.60 0.82 -1.19
C VAL A 222 10.57 0.63 0.34
N PHE A 223 10.40 1.72 1.09
CA PHE A 223 10.32 1.70 2.56
C PHE A 223 8.88 1.64 3.12
N PHE A 224 7.87 1.41 2.28
CA PHE A 224 6.44 1.33 2.65
C PHE A 224 5.88 2.62 3.27
N LEU A 225 6.42 3.75 2.84
CA LEU A 225 5.94 5.10 3.19
C LEU A 225 5.05 5.69 2.09
N ASN A 226 4.89 5.00 0.96
CA ASN A 226 4.05 5.44 -0.17
C ASN A 226 2.60 5.65 0.21
N ASN A 227 2.07 4.81 1.10
CA ASN A 227 0.72 4.92 1.59
C ASN A 227 0.43 6.28 2.24
N ALA A 228 1.35 6.81 3.04
CA ALA A 228 1.18 8.13 3.66
C ALA A 228 1.21 9.25 2.60
N ILE A 229 2.05 9.12 1.58
CA ILE A 229 2.19 10.11 0.51
C ILE A 229 0.98 10.08 -0.43
N ASN A 230 0.63 8.90 -0.93
CA ASN A 230 -0.44 8.77 -1.90
C ASN A 230 -1.80 9.08 -1.27
N HIS A 231 -2.15 8.37 -0.21
CA HIS A 231 -3.46 8.52 0.41
C HIS A 231 -3.59 9.79 1.24
N GLY A 232 -2.51 10.25 1.89
CA GLY A 232 -2.52 11.45 2.71
C GLY A 232 -2.41 12.76 1.93
N VAL A 233 -1.76 12.75 0.74
CA VAL A 233 -1.43 13.99 0.01
C VAL A 233 -1.86 13.94 -1.45
N LEU A 234 -1.33 12.99 -2.25
CA LEU A 234 -1.50 13.02 -3.71
C LEU A 234 -2.94 12.75 -4.16
N THR A 235 -3.61 11.75 -3.56
CA THR A 235 -4.98 11.40 -3.91
C THR A 235 -5.96 12.54 -3.60
N PRO A 236 -6.00 13.12 -2.37
CA PRO A 236 -6.85 14.27 -2.08
C PRO A 236 -6.62 15.46 -3.01
N LEU A 237 -5.35 15.82 -3.27
CA LEU A 237 -5.01 16.93 -4.17
C LEU A 237 -5.40 16.64 -5.62
N GLY A 238 -5.14 15.42 -6.10
CA GLY A 238 -5.50 15.04 -7.46
C GLY A 238 -7.00 14.97 -7.67
N LEU A 239 -7.75 14.53 -6.65
CA LEU A 239 -9.21 14.52 -6.65
C LEU A 239 -9.78 15.94 -6.71
N GLN A 240 -9.22 16.87 -5.94
CA GLN A 240 -9.59 18.28 -6.01
C GLN A 240 -9.27 18.88 -7.39
N GLN A 241 -8.08 18.63 -7.95
CA GLN A 241 -7.72 19.08 -9.30
C GLN A 241 -8.64 18.51 -10.37
N THR A 242 -9.05 17.25 -10.22
CA THR A 242 -9.96 16.58 -11.17
C THR A 242 -11.37 17.15 -11.09
N ALA A 243 -11.84 17.56 -9.91
CA ALA A 243 -13.14 18.22 -9.79
C ALA A 243 -13.21 19.51 -10.63
N GLU A 244 -12.09 20.22 -10.80
CA GLU A 244 -12.02 21.46 -11.59
C GLU A 244 -11.66 21.24 -13.06
N SER A 245 -10.68 20.36 -13.33
CA SER A 245 -10.08 20.19 -14.66
C SER A 245 -10.41 18.86 -15.34
N GLY A 246 -11.13 17.96 -14.67
CA GLY A 246 -11.49 16.63 -15.15
C GLY A 246 -10.36 15.59 -15.10
N HIS A 247 -9.13 16.00 -14.73
CA HIS A 247 -7.98 15.11 -14.65
C HIS A 247 -6.87 15.64 -13.72
N SER A 248 -5.93 14.80 -13.32
CA SER A 248 -4.73 15.21 -12.59
C SER A 248 -3.52 14.36 -12.95
N ILE A 249 -2.37 15.02 -13.10
CA ILE A 249 -1.05 14.36 -13.20
C ILE A 249 -0.63 13.71 -11.88
N LEU A 250 -1.13 14.19 -10.73
CA LEU A 250 -0.73 13.72 -9.41
C LEU A 250 -1.03 12.23 -9.19
N PHE A 251 -2.04 11.70 -9.87
CA PHE A 251 -2.36 10.28 -9.82
C PHE A 251 -1.29 9.39 -10.47
N LEU A 252 -0.45 9.92 -11.35
CA LEU A 252 0.63 9.18 -12.02
C LEU A 252 1.94 9.14 -11.22
N LEU A 253 2.11 10.05 -10.26
CA LEU A 253 3.37 10.21 -9.52
C LEU A 253 3.76 8.95 -8.74
N GLU A 254 2.78 8.18 -8.25
CA GLU A 254 3.05 6.88 -7.61
C GLU A 254 2.59 5.68 -8.45
N ALA A 255 1.50 5.83 -9.21
CA ALA A 255 0.84 4.72 -9.90
C ALA A 255 1.59 4.21 -11.13
N ASN A 256 2.54 4.98 -11.69
CA ASN A 256 3.30 4.56 -12.86
C ASN A 256 4.04 3.23 -12.60
N PRO A 257 3.69 2.12 -13.31
CA PRO A 257 4.34 0.83 -13.09
C PRO A 257 5.70 0.72 -13.79
N GLY A 258 6.08 1.69 -14.62
CA GLY A 258 7.30 1.71 -15.43
C GLY A 258 8.59 1.48 -14.64
N PRO A 259 8.87 2.23 -13.55
CA PRO A 259 10.11 2.04 -12.79
C PRO A 259 10.25 0.62 -12.22
N GLY A 260 9.18 0.08 -11.64
CA GLY A 260 9.16 -1.28 -11.07
C GLY A 260 9.44 -2.35 -12.12
N VAL A 261 8.74 -2.30 -13.27
CA VAL A 261 8.93 -3.30 -14.33
C VAL A 261 10.32 -3.18 -14.97
N GLY A 262 10.86 -1.96 -15.13
CA GLY A 262 12.22 -1.74 -15.63
C GLY A 262 13.29 -2.39 -14.75
N LEU A 263 13.14 -2.28 -13.42
CA LEU A 263 14.01 -2.94 -12.46
C LEU A 263 13.94 -4.47 -12.60
N LEU A 264 12.73 -5.03 -12.65
CA LEU A 264 12.51 -6.48 -12.70
C LEU A 264 12.98 -7.08 -14.03
N LEU A 265 12.82 -6.38 -15.14
CA LEU A 265 13.39 -6.77 -16.43
C LEU A 265 14.93 -6.79 -16.36
N ALA A 266 15.57 -5.83 -15.67
CA ALA A 266 17.01 -5.85 -15.49
C ALA A 266 17.48 -7.10 -14.71
N PHE A 267 16.75 -7.49 -13.67
CA PHE A 267 17.03 -8.74 -12.94
C PHE A 267 16.75 -10.00 -13.76
N THR A 268 15.73 -9.99 -14.62
CA THR A 268 15.42 -11.11 -15.51
C THR A 268 16.61 -11.45 -16.42
N PHE A 269 17.23 -10.42 -17.02
CA PHE A 269 18.34 -10.62 -17.96
C PHE A 269 19.73 -10.66 -17.30
N PHE A 270 19.94 -9.89 -16.23
CA PHE A 270 21.27 -9.65 -15.65
C PHE A 270 21.41 -9.98 -14.16
N GLY A 271 20.31 -10.38 -13.50
CA GLY A 271 20.34 -10.87 -12.13
C GLY A 271 21.10 -12.20 -12.02
N ILE A 272 21.26 -12.66 -10.79
CA ILE A 272 21.85 -13.96 -10.46
C ILE A 272 20.93 -14.74 -9.51
N GLY A 273 21.11 -16.05 -9.45
CA GLY A 273 20.42 -16.94 -8.53
C GLY A 273 18.89 -16.80 -8.49
N ALA A 274 18.37 -16.89 -7.26
CA ALA A 274 16.95 -16.81 -6.93
C ALA A 274 16.27 -15.52 -7.42
N ALA A 275 16.98 -14.39 -7.36
CA ALA A 275 16.46 -13.11 -7.82
C ALA A 275 16.24 -13.12 -9.34
N ARG A 276 17.14 -13.73 -10.12
CA ARG A 276 16.93 -13.86 -11.57
C ARG A 276 15.73 -14.75 -11.90
N ALA A 277 15.61 -15.90 -11.21
CA ALA A 277 14.56 -16.89 -11.46
C ALA A 277 13.16 -16.33 -11.17
N SER A 278 13.00 -15.56 -10.09
CA SER A 278 11.71 -15.02 -9.66
C SER A 278 11.31 -13.69 -10.33
N ALA A 279 12.26 -12.98 -10.95
CA ALA A 279 12.01 -11.65 -11.54
C ALA A 279 10.94 -11.60 -12.63
N PRO A 280 10.83 -12.56 -13.59
CA PRO A 280 9.79 -12.53 -14.62
C PRO A 280 8.38 -12.63 -14.04
N GLY A 281 8.17 -13.52 -13.07
CA GLY A 281 6.89 -13.67 -12.39
C GLY A 281 6.53 -12.42 -11.58
N ALA A 282 7.51 -11.86 -10.85
CA ALA A 282 7.34 -10.60 -10.15
C ALA A 282 6.98 -9.44 -11.11
N ALA A 283 7.59 -9.40 -12.31
CA ALA A 283 7.31 -8.36 -13.31
C ALA A 283 5.87 -8.40 -13.77
N PHE A 284 5.34 -9.60 -14.02
CA PHE A 284 3.94 -9.78 -14.39
C PHE A 284 2.98 -9.35 -13.26
N ILE A 285 3.23 -9.83 -12.04
CA ILE A 285 2.39 -9.52 -10.86
C ILE A 285 2.38 -8.00 -10.59
N GLN A 286 3.53 -7.34 -10.70
CA GLN A 286 3.64 -5.91 -10.49
C GLN A 286 2.97 -5.12 -11.62
N PHE A 287 3.26 -5.43 -12.87
CA PHE A 287 2.83 -4.64 -14.01
C PHE A 287 1.33 -4.81 -14.30
N VAL A 288 0.85 -6.05 -14.30
CA VAL A 288 -0.55 -6.40 -14.62
C VAL A 288 -1.41 -6.44 -13.36
N GLY A 289 -0.89 -7.00 -12.27
CA GLY A 289 -1.63 -7.10 -10.99
C GLY A 289 -1.60 -5.80 -10.19
N GLY A 290 -0.62 -4.92 -10.42
CA GLY A 290 -0.51 -3.64 -9.70
C GLY A 290 -0.04 -3.80 -8.25
N ILE A 291 0.61 -4.93 -7.92
CA ILE A 291 1.20 -5.17 -6.59
C ILE A 291 2.64 -4.68 -6.64
N HIS A 292 2.88 -3.43 -6.25
CA HIS A 292 4.21 -2.80 -6.34
C HIS A 292 5.19 -3.39 -5.31
N GLU A 293 4.69 -4.02 -4.26
CA GLU A 293 5.50 -4.59 -3.18
C GLU A 293 6.45 -5.70 -3.64
N VAL A 294 6.13 -6.40 -4.73
CA VAL A 294 6.92 -7.53 -5.21
C VAL A 294 8.27 -7.11 -5.81
N TYR A 295 8.45 -5.84 -6.19
CA TYR A 295 9.74 -5.36 -6.70
C TYR A 295 10.65 -4.77 -5.61
N PHE A 296 10.11 -4.47 -4.43
CA PHE A 296 10.88 -3.82 -3.35
C PHE A 296 12.07 -4.67 -2.84
N PRO A 297 11.97 -6.01 -2.69
CA PRO A 297 13.12 -6.84 -2.32
C PRO A 297 14.30 -6.64 -3.27
N TYR A 298 14.05 -6.55 -4.58
CA TYR A 298 15.09 -6.33 -5.59
C TYR A 298 15.80 -4.98 -5.40
N ALA A 299 15.05 -3.93 -5.07
CA ALA A 299 15.61 -2.62 -4.77
C ALA A 299 16.43 -2.62 -3.46
N LEU A 300 16.01 -3.41 -2.46
CA LEU A 300 16.69 -3.51 -1.17
C LEU A 300 17.94 -4.39 -1.19
N MET A 301 18.05 -5.35 -2.11
CA MET A 301 19.27 -6.14 -2.30
C MET A 301 20.49 -5.22 -2.53
N LYS A 302 20.29 -4.13 -3.26
CA LYS A 302 21.33 -3.14 -3.56
C LYS A 302 20.73 -1.74 -3.49
N PRO A 303 20.91 -1.00 -2.40
CA PRO A 303 20.32 0.34 -2.23
C PRO A 303 20.63 1.33 -3.37
N ALA A 304 21.74 1.14 -4.10
CA ALA A 304 22.04 1.92 -5.31
C ALA A 304 20.96 1.81 -6.40
N LEU A 305 20.21 0.70 -6.47
CA LEU A 305 19.08 0.52 -7.39
C LEU A 305 17.93 1.49 -7.13
N ILE A 306 17.84 2.09 -5.95
CA ILE A 306 16.90 3.17 -5.67
C ILE A 306 17.19 4.38 -6.58
N LEU A 307 18.44 4.63 -6.95
CA LEU A 307 18.79 5.68 -7.91
C LEU A 307 18.23 5.38 -9.31
N ALA A 308 18.16 4.10 -9.69
CA ALA A 308 17.55 3.69 -10.95
C ALA A 308 16.02 3.87 -10.94
N LEU A 309 15.37 3.59 -9.81
CA LEU A 309 13.96 3.88 -9.60
C LEU A 309 13.69 5.39 -9.68
N ILE A 310 14.49 6.21 -8.99
CA ILE A 310 14.39 7.68 -9.06
C ILE A 310 14.53 8.16 -10.51
N GLY A 311 15.55 7.70 -11.23
CA GLY A 311 15.75 8.09 -12.64
C GLY A 311 14.56 7.73 -13.54
N GLY A 312 14.00 6.53 -13.39
CA GLY A 312 12.80 6.14 -14.12
C GLY A 312 11.56 6.92 -13.72
N GLY A 313 11.35 7.15 -12.42
CA GLY A 313 10.25 7.97 -11.88
C GLY A 313 10.32 9.40 -12.42
N MET A 314 11.48 10.04 -12.34
CA MET A 314 11.73 11.38 -12.88
C MET A 314 11.43 11.43 -14.38
N THR A 315 11.85 10.42 -15.13
CA THR A 315 11.60 10.34 -16.59
C THR A 315 10.10 10.27 -16.89
N GLY A 316 9.35 9.45 -16.14
CA GLY A 316 7.91 9.32 -16.31
C GLY A 316 7.16 10.60 -15.97
N VAL A 317 7.47 11.21 -14.83
CA VAL A 317 6.87 12.49 -14.42
C VAL A 317 7.20 13.59 -15.42
N THR A 318 8.44 13.67 -15.90
CA THR A 318 8.85 14.64 -16.92
C THR A 318 8.08 14.44 -18.23
N THR A 319 7.95 13.19 -18.69
CA THR A 319 7.22 12.87 -19.93
C THR A 319 5.76 13.31 -19.83
N ASN A 320 5.09 13.00 -18.71
CA ASN A 320 3.70 13.41 -18.49
C ASN A 320 3.58 14.93 -18.36
N MET A 321 4.49 15.59 -17.66
CA MET A 321 4.46 17.04 -17.50
C MET A 321 4.65 17.78 -18.83
N LEU A 322 5.55 17.31 -19.70
CA LEU A 322 5.83 17.96 -21.00
C LEU A 322 4.77 17.65 -22.06
N LEU A 323 4.17 16.45 -22.03
CA LEU A 323 3.24 15.99 -23.07
C LEU A 323 1.76 16.01 -22.62
N GLY A 324 1.45 16.50 -21.42
CA GLY A 324 0.09 16.59 -20.91
C GLY A 324 -0.52 15.26 -20.45
N GLY A 325 0.28 14.37 -19.87
CA GLY A 325 -0.17 13.10 -19.31
C GLY A 325 -0.92 13.29 -17.98
N ALA A 326 -2.15 12.78 -17.89
CA ALA A 326 -2.99 12.87 -16.69
C ALA A 326 -4.02 11.73 -16.62
N LEU A 327 -4.53 11.46 -15.42
CA LEU A 327 -5.62 10.50 -15.18
C LEU A 327 -6.87 11.20 -14.64
N ARG A 328 -8.05 10.60 -14.89
CA ARG A 328 -9.37 11.08 -14.40
C ARG A 328 -9.63 10.70 -12.94
N ALA A 329 -8.97 9.67 -12.44
CA ALA A 329 -9.13 9.17 -11.08
C ALA A 329 -7.86 8.44 -10.64
N PRO A 330 -7.65 8.21 -9.34
CA PRO A 330 -6.58 7.34 -8.86
C PRO A 330 -6.66 5.95 -9.50
N ALA A 331 -5.53 5.44 -9.98
CA ALA A 331 -5.43 4.06 -10.45
C ALA A 331 -5.24 3.11 -9.26
N ALA A 332 -6.24 2.27 -8.97
CA ALA A 332 -6.23 1.31 -7.88
C ALA A 332 -6.78 -0.06 -8.34
N PRO A 333 -6.00 -1.16 -8.23
CA PRO A 333 -4.57 -1.21 -7.88
C PRO A 333 -3.71 -0.47 -8.92
N GLY A 334 -2.45 -0.15 -8.60
CA GLY A 334 -1.56 0.62 -9.49
C GLY A 334 -1.06 -0.14 -10.73
N SER A 335 -1.90 -0.97 -11.35
CA SER A 335 -1.56 -1.77 -12.52
C SER A 335 -1.62 -0.96 -13.80
N ILE A 336 -0.97 -1.43 -14.86
CA ILE A 336 -1.09 -0.83 -16.19
C ILE A 336 -2.54 -0.81 -16.68
N LEU A 337 -3.34 -1.82 -16.32
CA LEU A 337 -4.75 -1.91 -16.70
C LEU A 337 -5.57 -0.80 -16.04
N ALA A 338 -5.35 -0.58 -14.74
CA ALA A 338 -6.01 0.50 -14.02
C ALA A 338 -5.55 1.88 -14.49
N VAL A 339 -4.25 2.03 -14.77
CA VAL A 339 -3.70 3.27 -15.35
C VAL A 339 -4.37 3.55 -16.70
N ILE A 340 -4.38 2.60 -17.63
CA ILE A 340 -4.99 2.75 -18.96
C ILE A 340 -6.48 3.10 -18.85
N ALA A 341 -7.21 2.41 -17.97
CA ALA A 341 -8.63 2.66 -17.76
C ALA A 341 -8.90 4.11 -17.35
N GLN A 342 -8.01 4.71 -16.56
CA GLN A 342 -8.21 6.05 -16.02
C GLN A 342 -7.58 7.18 -16.85
N ILE A 343 -7.01 6.90 -18.02
CA ILE A 343 -6.37 7.93 -18.84
C ILE A 343 -7.38 9.03 -19.26
N ALA A 344 -6.98 10.29 -19.07
CA ALA A 344 -7.74 11.44 -19.55
C ALA A 344 -7.82 11.45 -21.09
N PRO A 345 -8.94 11.88 -21.71
CA PRO A 345 -9.02 11.97 -23.16
C PRO A 345 -7.87 12.83 -23.71
N GLY A 346 -7.20 12.36 -24.78
CA GLY A 346 -6.04 13.04 -25.36
C GLY A 346 -4.69 12.76 -24.67
N ALA A 347 -4.67 12.16 -23.48
CA ALA A 347 -3.43 11.90 -22.73
C ALA A 347 -2.79 10.51 -22.97
N TYR A 348 -3.41 9.66 -23.80
CA TYR A 348 -2.96 8.27 -24.01
C TYR A 348 -1.50 8.14 -24.44
N PHE A 349 -1.09 8.95 -25.42
CA PHE A 349 0.28 8.92 -25.92
C PHE A 349 1.27 9.29 -24.81
N ALA A 350 1.02 10.39 -24.11
CA ALA A 350 1.88 10.87 -23.01
C ALA A 350 2.03 9.82 -21.90
N VAL A 351 0.90 9.27 -21.43
CA VAL A 351 0.89 8.30 -20.32
C VAL A 351 1.59 7.00 -20.73
N LEU A 352 1.25 6.41 -21.87
CA LEU A 352 1.86 5.15 -22.31
C LEU A 352 3.36 5.33 -22.59
N LEU A 353 3.75 6.43 -23.22
CA LEU A 353 5.16 6.74 -23.45
C LEU A 353 5.90 6.92 -22.11
N SER A 354 5.27 7.56 -21.12
CA SER A 354 5.88 7.74 -19.80
C SER A 354 6.18 6.40 -19.12
N VAL A 355 5.29 5.41 -19.24
CA VAL A 355 5.50 4.06 -18.69
C VAL A 355 6.69 3.38 -19.37
N VAL A 356 6.74 3.46 -20.71
CA VAL A 356 7.83 2.85 -21.50
C VAL A 356 9.17 3.51 -21.20
N LEU A 357 9.23 4.84 -21.20
CA LEU A 357 10.46 5.58 -20.93
C LEU A 357 10.93 5.39 -19.49
N SER A 358 10.03 5.40 -18.51
CA SER A 358 10.36 5.04 -17.12
C SER A 358 10.97 3.66 -17.02
N ALA A 359 10.36 2.66 -17.66
CA ALA A 359 10.86 1.29 -17.66
C ALA A 359 12.24 1.19 -18.33
N ALA A 360 12.42 1.85 -19.48
CA ALA A 360 13.68 1.85 -20.21
C ALA A 360 14.81 2.49 -19.40
N VAL A 361 14.57 3.66 -18.78
CA VAL A 361 15.58 4.35 -17.97
C VAL A 361 15.92 3.54 -16.72
N THR A 362 14.93 3.02 -15.98
CA THR A 362 15.24 2.16 -14.83
C THR A 362 15.98 0.90 -15.25
N PHE A 363 15.58 0.26 -16.36
CA PHE A 363 16.26 -0.91 -16.88
C PHE A 363 17.74 -0.64 -17.18
N VAL A 364 18.05 0.44 -17.90
CA VAL A 364 19.44 0.78 -18.26
C VAL A 364 20.26 1.10 -17.03
N LEU A 365 19.74 1.89 -16.10
CA LEU A 365 20.45 2.24 -14.86
C LEU A 365 20.67 1.01 -13.96
N SER A 366 19.64 0.17 -13.81
CA SER A 366 19.75 -1.08 -13.06
C SER A 366 20.73 -2.05 -13.71
N TRP A 367 20.73 -2.17 -15.04
CA TRP A 367 21.72 -2.95 -15.77
C TRP A 367 23.15 -2.50 -15.50
N LEU A 368 23.43 -1.19 -15.52
CA LEU A 368 24.75 -0.65 -15.21
C LEU A 368 25.19 -0.97 -13.77
N ILE A 369 24.26 -0.84 -12.81
CA ILE A 369 24.52 -1.15 -11.40
C ILE A 369 24.78 -2.65 -11.20
N LEU A 370 23.94 -3.51 -11.79
CA LEU A 370 24.11 -4.97 -11.72
C LEU A 370 25.41 -5.40 -12.38
N ARG A 371 25.74 -4.85 -13.55
CA ARG A 371 26.98 -5.16 -14.27
C ARG A 371 28.23 -4.73 -13.49
N SER A 372 28.21 -3.54 -12.87
CA SER A 372 29.36 -3.03 -12.11
C SER A 372 29.60 -3.81 -10.82
N THR A 373 28.58 -4.44 -10.25
CA THR A 373 28.67 -5.19 -8.99
C THR A 373 28.71 -6.71 -9.16
N ARG A 374 28.50 -7.23 -10.37
CA ARG A 374 28.37 -8.66 -10.70
C ARG A 374 29.47 -9.56 -10.12
N LYS A 375 30.73 -9.13 -10.16
CA LYS A 375 31.85 -9.94 -9.62
C LYS A 375 31.68 -10.18 -8.11
N ARG A 376 31.35 -9.12 -7.36
CA ARG A 376 31.13 -9.20 -5.91
C ARG A 376 29.90 -10.02 -5.57
N ASP A 377 28.88 -9.99 -6.43
CA ASP A 377 27.64 -10.73 -6.21
C ASP A 377 27.83 -12.22 -6.41
N LEU A 378 28.58 -12.62 -7.44
CA LEU A 378 28.96 -14.01 -7.67
C LEU A 378 29.84 -14.56 -6.55
N GLU A 379 30.77 -13.74 -6.03
CA GLU A 379 31.58 -14.11 -4.86
C GLU A 379 30.71 -14.30 -3.60
N ALA A 380 29.73 -13.42 -3.37
CA ALA A 380 28.79 -13.54 -2.24
C ALA A 380 27.86 -14.75 -2.37
N GLU A 381 27.34 -15.04 -3.57
CA GLU A 381 26.51 -16.22 -3.85
C GLU A 381 27.33 -17.51 -3.70
N ALA A 382 28.56 -17.55 -4.19
CA ALA A 382 29.48 -18.67 -3.98
C ALA A 382 29.84 -18.88 -2.50
N ALA A 383 29.81 -17.81 -1.69
CA ALA A 383 29.95 -17.87 -0.24
C ALA A 383 28.64 -18.24 0.50
N GLY A 384 27.56 -18.55 -0.23
CA GLY A 384 26.27 -18.96 0.35
C GLY A 384 25.43 -17.82 0.93
N ALA A 385 25.71 -16.56 0.56
CA ALA A 385 24.95 -15.42 1.07
C ALA A 385 23.55 -15.34 0.44
N ASP A 386 22.50 -15.57 1.24
CA ASP A 386 21.10 -15.39 0.83
C ASP A 386 20.68 -13.91 0.85
N THR A 387 21.27 -13.13 -0.06
CA THR A 387 20.98 -11.68 -0.17
C THR A 387 19.53 -11.39 -0.58
N PHE A 388 18.93 -12.28 -1.37
CA PHE A 388 17.55 -12.11 -1.84
C PHE A 388 16.54 -12.44 -0.74
N GLY A 389 16.69 -13.57 -0.05
CA GLY A 389 15.82 -13.92 1.08
C GLY A 389 15.93 -12.90 2.21
N ALA A 390 17.14 -12.40 2.50
CA ALA A 390 17.34 -11.29 3.45
C ALA A 390 16.57 -10.02 3.04
N ALA A 391 16.59 -9.67 1.75
CA ALA A 391 15.85 -8.52 1.23
C ALA A 391 14.33 -8.71 1.30
N ILE A 392 13.82 -9.93 1.07
CA ILE A 392 12.40 -10.25 1.25
C ILE A 392 12.01 -10.10 2.73
N SER A 393 12.83 -10.64 3.65
CA SER A 393 12.60 -10.50 5.09
C SER A 393 12.64 -9.05 5.55
N GLN A 394 13.56 -8.24 5.02
CA GLN A 394 13.60 -6.79 5.26
C GLN A 394 12.35 -6.08 4.71
N THR A 395 11.84 -6.53 3.56
CA THR A 395 10.61 -5.99 2.94
C THR A 395 9.40 -6.26 3.83
N GLU A 396 9.25 -7.48 4.35
CA GLU A 396 8.19 -7.83 5.30
C GLU A 396 8.30 -7.07 6.61
N ALA A 397 9.52 -6.91 7.14
CA ALA A 397 9.77 -6.10 8.32
C ALA A 397 9.38 -4.63 8.09
N ASN A 398 9.70 -4.07 6.93
CA ASN A 398 9.32 -2.70 6.56
C ASN A 398 7.80 -2.56 6.39
N LYS A 399 7.11 -3.59 5.88
CA LYS A 399 5.65 -3.63 5.74
C LYS A 399 4.94 -3.82 7.09
N GLY A 400 5.60 -4.44 8.07
CA GLY A 400 5.04 -4.76 9.38
C GLY A 400 4.02 -5.91 9.37
N LYS A 401 3.81 -6.57 8.23
CA LYS A 401 2.96 -7.76 8.03
C LYS A 401 3.52 -8.64 6.91
N SER A 402 3.33 -9.96 7.03
CA SER A 402 3.65 -10.91 5.96
C SER A 402 2.75 -10.70 4.74
N SER A 403 3.23 -11.10 3.55
CA SER A 403 2.54 -10.88 2.28
C SER A 403 2.56 -12.15 1.45
N GLU A 404 1.41 -12.65 1.01
CA GLU A 404 1.32 -13.87 0.18
C GLU A 404 2.14 -13.74 -1.10
N ALA A 405 2.10 -12.58 -1.76
CA ALA A 405 2.92 -12.31 -2.95
C ALA A 405 4.44 -12.38 -2.67
N LEU A 406 4.90 -12.03 -1.45
CA LEU A 406 6.31 -12.15 -1.06
C LEU A 406 6.68 -13.58 -0.68
N ALA A 407 5.74 -14.34 -0.11
CA ALA A 407 5.91 -15.77 0.12
C ALA A 407 6.05 -16.54 -1.20
N GLY A 408 5.23 -16.22 -2.20
CA GLY A 408 5.35 -16.77 -3.55
C GLY A 408 6.69 -16.42 -4.21
N LEU A 409 7.24 -15.22 -3.96
CA LEU A 409 8.58 -14.84 -4.42
C LEU A 409 9.68 -15.74 -3.82
N ARG A 410 9.60 -16.05 -2.53
CA ARG A 410 10.55 -16.96 -1.86
C ARG A 410 10.47 -18.37 -2.44
N ALA A 411 9.26 -18.85 -2.73
CA ALA A 411 9.04 -20.16 -3.35
C ALA A 411 9.60 -20.20 -4.79
N ALA A 412 9.26 -19.20 -5.61
CA ALA A 412 9.70 -19.10 -7.01
C ALA A 412 11.22 -18.87 -7.17
N GLY A 413 11.90 -18.39 -6.13
CA GLY A 413 13.36 -18.22 -6.11
C GLY A 413 14.14 -19.50 -5.80
N ARG A 414 13.50 -20.60 -5.38
CA ARG A 414 14.20 -21.86 -5.10
C ARG A 414 14.47 -22.62 -6.40
N THR A 415 15.74 -22.97 -6.58
CA THR A 415 16.22 -23.92 -7.58
C THR A 415 16.60 -25.19 -6.83
N GLY A 416 15.62 -26.04 -6.52
CA GLY A 416 15.89 -27.30 -5.83
C GLY A 416 14.62 -28.10 -5.58
N GLU A 417 14.63 -29.35 -6.04
CA GLU A 417 13.61 -30.36 -5.79
C GLU A 417 13.47 -30.60 -4.27
N ILE A 418 12.23 -30.63 -3.75
CA ILE A 418 12.00 -30.87 -2.31
C ILE A 418 11.89 -32.38 -2.09
N LYS A 419 12.96 -33.01 -1.59
CA LYS A 419 13.00 -34.46 -1.31
C LYS A 419 13.02 -34.79 0.16
N ALA A 420 13.56 -33.93 1.00
CA ALA A 420 13.74 -34.18 2.43
C ALA A 420 13.00 -33.13 3.28
N ILE A 421 11.92 -33.56 3.94
CA ILE A 421 11.10 -32.74 4.83
C ILE A 421 11.27 -33.20 6.28
N VAL A 422 11.48 -32.26 7.20
CA VAL A 422 11.55 -32.55 8.64
C VAL A 422 10.52 -31.76 9.43
N PHE A 423 9.75 -32.44 10.28
CA PHE A 423 9.01 -31.82 11.36
C PHE A 423 9.91 -31.63 12.57
N ALA A 424 10.21 -30.38 12.91
CA ALA A 424 11.05 -30.07 14.04
C ALA A 424 10.23 -29.56 15.23
N CYS A 425 10.44 -30.17 16.40
CA CYS A 425 9.87 -29.73 17.67
C CYS A 425 10.94 -29.76 18.78
N ASP A 426 10.62 -29.22 19.95
CA ASP A 426 11.61 -29.04 21.03
C ASP A 426 12.17 -30.39 21.54
N ALA A 427 11.30 -31.38 21.78
CA ALA A 427 11.69 -32.69 22.32
C ALA A 427 11.78 -33.83 21.29
N GLY A 428 11.46 -33.58 20.01
CA GLY A 428 11.49 -34.59 18.94
C GLY A 428 10.40 -35.67 18.99
N MET A 429 9.59 -35.77 20.05
CA MET A 429 8.53 -36.77 20.21
C MET A 429 7.20 -36.12 20.65
N GLY A 430 6.07 -36.59 20.09
CA GLY A 430 4.72 -36.07 20.37
C GLY A 430 3.98 -35.59 19.12
N SER A 431 3.43 -34.38 19.18
CA SER A 431 2.60 -33.75 18.12
C SER A 431 3.30 -33.63 16.76
N SER A 432 4.63 -33.51 16.72
CA SER A 432 5.43 -33.50 15.49
C SER A 432 5.44 -34.83 14.75
N ALA A 433 5.37 -35.97 15.46
CA ALA A 433 5.31 -37.29 14.84
C ALA A 433 3.94 -37.52 14.18
N MET A 434 2.87 -37.01 14.81
CA MET A 434 1.53 -37.01 14.21
C MET A 434 1.46 -36.11 12.98
N GLY A 435 1.98 -34.88 13.06
CA GLY A 435 2.05 -33.95 11.92
C GLY A 435 2.86 -34.51 10.75
N ALA A 436 4.02 -35.11 11.01
CA ALA A 436 4.83 -35.78 10.00
C ALA A 436 4.08 -36.94 9.32
N SER A 437 3.32 -37.72 10.09
CA SER A 437 2.54 -38.84 9.55
C SER A 437 1.39 -38.37 8.64
N VAL A 438 0.71 -37.29 9.04
CA VAL A 438 -0.36 -36.66 8.25
C VAL A 438 0.19 -36.08 6.94
N LEU A 439 1.28 -35.33 7.01
CA LEU A 439 1.90 -34.74 5.82
C LEU A 439 2.46 -35.81 4.88
N ARG A 440 3.12 -36.85 5.43
CA ARG A 440 3.62 -37.99 4.65
C ARG A 440 2.50 -38.66 3.86
N LYS A 441 1.32 -38.81 4.47
CA LYS A 441 0.14 -39.36 3.79
C LYS A 441 -0.33 -38.42 2.67
N LYS A 442 -0.49 -37.12 2.93
CA LYS A 442 -0.92 -36.14 1.92
C LYS A 442 0.04 -36.06 0.72
N ILE A 443 1.35 -36.06 0.96
CA ILE A 443 2.38 -36.03 -0.08
C ILE A 443 2.33 -37.30 -0.94
N LYS A 444 2.14 -38.47 -0.31
CA LYS A 444 1.96 -39.74 -1.02
C LYS A 444 0.66 -39.76 -1.85
N ASP A 445 -0.45 -39.28 -1.28
CA ASP A 445 -1.74 -39.18 -1.96
C ASP A 445 -1.68 -38.19 -3.15
N ALA A 446 -0.79 -37.21 -3.10
CA ALA A 446 -0.51 -36.26 -4.19
C ALA A 446 0.46 -36.80 -5.26
N GLY A 447 0.98 -38.03 -5.13
CA GLY A 447 1.82 -38.69 -6.13
C GLY A 447 3.33 -38.59 -5.91
N PHE A 448 3.80 -37.98 -4.82
CA PHE A 448 5.23 -37.74 -4.54
C PHE A 448 5.78 -38.72 -3.49
N ALA A 449 5.74 -40.02 -3.79
CA ALA A 449 6.10 -41.07 -2.83
C ALA A 449 7.61 -41.15 -2.49
N ASP A 450 8.44 -40.48 -3.30
CA ASP A 450 9.89 -40.36 -3.18
C ASP A 450 10.34 -39.28 -2.18
N VAL A 451 9.42 -38.40 -1.77
CA VAL A 451 9.68 -37.35 -0.77
C VAL A 451 9.67 -37.95 0.65
N THR A 452 10.80 -37.82 1.32
CA THR A 452 11.03 -38.31 2.68
C THR A 452 10.54 -37.30 3.71
N VAL A 453 9.57 -37.69 4.55
CA VAL A 453 9.08 -36.86 5.66
C VAL A 453 9.43 -37.50 6.99
N VAL A 454 10.29 -36.86 7.79
CA VAL A 454 10.74 -37.32 9.11
C VAL A 454 10.39 -36.31 10.21
N ASN A 455 10.54 -36.71 11.47
CA ASN A 455 10.46 -35.80 12.62
C ASN A 455 11.77 -35.86 13.41
N LYS A 456 12.25 -34.71 13.89
CA LYS A 456 13.45 -34.62 14.74
C LYS A 456 13.28 -33.55 15.83
N ALA A 457 14.09 -33.66 16.88
CA ALA A 457 14.25 -32.57 17.84
C ALA A 457 15.06 -31.43 17.21
N ILE A 458 14.72 -30.17 17.50
CA ILE A 458 15.45 -28.99 16.99
C ILE A 458 16.94 -29.05 17.36
N ALA A 459 17.26 -29.58 18.54
CA ALA A 459 18.63 -29.78 18.98
C ALA A 459 19.45 -30.68 18.03
N SER A 460 18.79 -31.65 17.40
CA SER A 460 19.37 -32.67 16.51
C SER A 460 19.15 -32.37 15.02
N LEU A 461 18.72 -31.16 14.68
CA LEU A 461 18.66 -30.74 13.29
C LEU A 461 20.07 -30.56 12.72
N GLU A 462 20.22 -31.05 11.50
CA GLU A 462 21.37 -30.86 10.62
C GLU A 462 20.85 -30.12 9.38
N ASP A 463 21.71 -29.33 8.73
CA ASP A 463 21.33 -28.50 7.58
C ASP A 463 21.34 -29.31 6.27
N ASN A 464 20.55 -30.38 6.24
CA ASN A 464 20.43 -31.33 5.12
C ASN A 464 18.98 -31.61 4.71
N PHE A 465 18.05 -30.77 5.18
CA PHE A 465 16.63 -30.87 4.84
C PHE A 465 16.25 -29.75 3.88
N ASP A 466 15.39 -30.05 2.92
CA ASP A 466 14.89 -29.07 1.95
C ASP A 466 13.77 -28.22 2.56
N LEU A 467 12.98 -28.80 3.47
CA LEU A 467 11.85 -28.12 4.13
C LEU A 467 11.73 -28.55 5.60
N VAL A 468 11.57 -27.57 6.48
CA VAL A 468 11.41 -27.73 7.93
C VAL A 468 10.04 -27.19 8.33
N VAL A 469 9.21 -28.04 8.94
CA VAL A 469 7.91 -27.66 9.50
C VAL A 469 8.03 -27.54 11.02
N THR A 470 7.70 -26.39 11.58
CA THR A 470 7.83 -26.09 13.02
C THR A 470 6.60 -25.39 13.59
N HIS A 471 6.44 -25.40 14.91
CA HIS A 471 5.49 -24.50 15.57
C HIS A 471 5.97 -23.05 15.45
N ARG A 472 5.05 -22.08 15.36
CA ARG A 472 5.37 -20.64 15.27
C ARG A 472 6.37 -20.18 16.33
N ASP A 473 6.21 -20.64 17.57
CA ASP A 473 7.09 -20.27 18.70
C ASP A 473 8.51 -20.86 18.60
N LEU A 474 8.72 -21.83 17.72
CA LEU A 474 9.99 -22.54 17.54
C LEU A 474 10.65 -22.25 16.19
N ALA A 475 10.01 -21.48 15.32
CA ALA A 475 10.45 -21.22 13.95
C ALA A 475 11.84 -20.55 13.91
N GLU A 476 12.08 -19.56 14.77
CA GLU A 476 13.36 -18.85 14.83
C GLU A 476 14.52 -19.78 15.26
N ARG A 477 14.28 -20.65 16.23
CA ARG A 477 15.28 -21.63 16.70
C ARG A 477 15.61 -22.67 15.63
N ALA A 478 14.62 -23.10 14.86
CA ALA A 478 14.84 -24.05 13.76
C ALA A 478 15.55 -23.40 12.57
N ALA A 479 15.18 -22.15 12.23
CA ALA A 479 15.82 -21.38 11.18
C ALA A 479 17.32 -21.17 11.44
N ALA A 480 17.69 -20.89 12.69
CA ALA A 480 19.10 -20.76 13.08
C ALA A 480 19.93 -22.05 12.88
N LYS A 481 19.30 -23.24 12.96
CA LYS A 481 19.93 -24.55 12.80
C LYS A 481 19.99 -25.04 11.36
N THR A 482 19.02 -24.61 10.54
CA THR A 482 18.83 -25.11 9.17
C THR A 482 18.59 -23.93 8.22
N PRO A 483 19.58 -23.05 8.05
CA PRO A 483 19.43 -21.85 7.23
C PRO A 483 19.18 -22.15 5.74
N SER A 484 19.53 -23.33 5.25
CA SER A 484 19.32 -23.73 3.85
C SER A 484 17.89 -24.21 3.54
N ALA A 485 17.14 -24.61 4.58
CA ALA A 485 15.81 -25.22 4.44
C ALA A 485 14.68 -24.18 4.29
N VAL A 486 13.57 -24.55 3.64
CA VAL A 486 12.32 -23.77 3.69
C VAL A 486 11.69 -23.94 5.06
N HIS A 487 11.42 -22.84 5.76
CA HIS A 487 10.72 -22.90 7.05
C HIS A 487 9.24 -22.62 6.88
N VAL A 488 8.42 -23.62 7.18
CA VAL A 488 6.97 -23.48 7.27
C VAL A 488 6.57 -23.56 8.73
N SER A 489 5.92 -22.51 9.23
CA SER A 489 5.44 -22.47 10.60
C SER A 489 3.95 -22.75 10.67
N VAL A 490 3.54 -23.62 11.60
CA VAL A 490 2.14 -23.99 11.82
C VAL A 490 1.67 -23.56 13.21
N ALA A 491 0.40 -23.19 13.30
CA ALA A 491 -0.23 -22.84 14.59
C ALA A 491 -0.64 -24.08 15.41
N ASN A 492 -0.86 -25.22 14.75
CA ASN A 492 -1.14 -26.51 15.40
C ASN A 492 -0.63 -27.64 14.50
N PHE A 493 -0.26 -28.77 15.09
CA PHE A 493 0.27 -29.95 14.37
C PHE A 493 -0.83 -30.92 13.88
N ILE A 494 -2.09 -30.63 14.15
CA ILE A 494 -3.23 -31.46 13.76
C ILE A 494 -4.18 -30.60 12.93
N GLY A 495 -4.33 -30.93 11.65
CA GLY A 495 -5.30 -30.28 10.76
C GLY A 495 -4.93 -28.87 10.29
N ALA A 496 -3.63 -28.56 10.15
CA ALA A 496 -3.15 -27.27 9.66
C ALA A 496 -3.41 -27.10 8.14
N PRO A 497 -4.07 -26.01 7.69
CA PRO A 497 -4.22 -25.71 6.26
C PRO A 497 -2.87 -25.48 5.57
N GLU A 498 -1.82 -25.12 6.32
CA GLU A 498 -0.45 -24.98 5.84
C GLU A 498 0.12 -26.28 5.26
N TYR A 499 -0.46 -27.45 5.56
CA TYR A 499 -0.04 -28.73 4.95
C TYR A 499 -0.37 -28.79 3.46
N ASP A 500 -1.47 -28.18 3.04
CA ASP A 500 -1.81 -28.11 1.62
C ASP A 500 -0.85 -27.18 0.89
N GLN A 501 -0.38 -26.11 1.54
CA GLN A 501 0.69 -25.26 1.01
C GLN A 501 2.00 -26.03 0.84
N VAL A 502 2.39 -26.87 1.80
CA VAL A 502 3.60 -27.70 1.67
C VAL A 502 3.47 -28.69 0.50
N VAL A 503 2.30 -29.28 0.30
CA VAL A 503 2.06 -30.17 -0.85
C VAL A 503 2.15 -29.42 -2.17
N GLU A 504 1.60 -28.20 -2.26
CA GLU A 504 1.76 -27.35 -3.44
C GLU A 504 3.22 -26.93 -3.67
N MET A 505 3.97 -26.60 -2.61
CA MET A 505 5.41 -26.32 -2.73
C MET A 505 6.19 -27.50 -3.31
N VAL A 506 5.87 -28.73 -2.90
CA VAL A 506 6.48 -29.96 -3.45
C VAL A 506 6.10 -30.14 -4.93
N LYS A 507 4.85 -29.87 -5.30
CA LYS A 507 4.39 -29.92 -6.71
C LYS A 507 5.12 -28.89 -7.57
N GLU A 508 5.16 -27.63 -7.14
CA GLU A 508 5.83 -26.55 -7.85
C GLU A 508 7.32 -26.83 -8.04
N ALA A 509 7.99 -27.34 -6.99
CA ALA A 509 9.39 -27.72 -7.05
C ALA A 509 9.67 -28.92 -7.97
N SER A 510 8.69 -29.82 -8.17
CA SER A 510 8.82 -30.97 -9.07
C SER A 510 8.50 -30.64 -10.54
N VAL A 511 7.70 -29.61 -10.81
CA VAL A 511 7.35 -29.17 -12.18
C VAL A 511 8.44 -28.26 -12.80
N ALA A 512 9.33 -27.70 -11.97
CA ALA A 512 10.46 -26.88 -12.41
C ALA A 512 11.65 -27.68 -12.99
N HIS A 513 11.55 -29.01 -13.03
CA HIS A 513 12.49 -29.97 -13.64
C HIS A 513 11.75 -30.83 -14.67
#